data_AF-A0A960YJX8-F1
#
_entry.id   AF-A0A960YJX8-F1
#
_cell.length_a   1.000
_cell.length_b   1.000
_cell.length_c   1.000
_cell.angle_alpha   90.00
_cell.angle_beta   90.00
_cell.angle_gamma   90.00
#
_symmetry.space_group_name_H-M   'P 1'
#
loop_
_entity.id
_entity.type
_entity.pdbx_description
1 polymer ?
#
loop_
_entity_poly.entity_id
_entity_poly.type
_entity_poly.pdbx_seq_one_letter_code
_entity_poly.pdbx_strand_id
1 'polypeptide(L)'
;MRKIAFLAVMLLVASQGLSATTYRLFVHGRSGDNHCTALTSTSSGASDYNNYWGGAVTGLSNVRYVGFDGTRNGGAYSWDTCGAQKQFNDALRVFCTGSNDCEIYTHSTGGLVVAAYFGLNNPSGVNIRRIQLMASAAGGSELADLSTSYLSWLGFDTLGGELDESVSTSGARNGFNHNQARGRTYYTTSGEGTDYAYATSPFLPGKDDGVLANHSLCNVNTVKDVDQSCTRGNGTMTRSYSCGFLWTKTCYDYSYRWSPYYTVYTGGGGHSHGDAKYDYNKR
;
A
#
# COMPACT_ATOMS: atom_id res chain seq x y z
N MET A 1 19.22 2.88 -58.13
CA MET A 1 19.36 3.84 -57.01
C MET A 1 18.05 4.16 -56.29
N ARG A 2 16.91 4.40 -56.98
CA ARG A 2 15.60 4.66 -56.33
C ARG A 2 15.06 3.56 -55.40
N LYS A 3 15.37 2.28 -55.66
CA LYS A 3 14.90 1.14 -54.83
C LYS A 3 15.64 0.98 -53.49
N ILE A 4 16.88 1.47 -53.41
CA ILE A 4 17.69 1.42 -52.18
C ILE A 4 17.28 2.54 -51.22
N ALA A 5 16.93 3.71 -51.76
CA ALA A 5 16.41 4.83 -50.98
C ALA A 5 15.07 4.50 -50.27
N PHE A 6 14.20 3.70 -50.90
CA PHE A 6 12.93 3.28 -50.29
C PHE A 6 13.11 2.29 -49.12
N LEU A 7 14.09 1.38 -49.19
CA LEU A 7 14.40 0.48 -48.07
C LEU A 7 15.02 1.24 -46.90
N ALA A 8 15.91 2.21 -47.16
CA ALA A 8 16.53 3.02 -46.13
C ALA A 8 15.51 3.88 -45.36
N VAL A 9 14.49 4.42 -46.05
CA VAL A 9 13.39 5.17 -45.41
C VAL A 9 12.49 4.26 -44.58
N MET A 10 12.19 3.02 -45.01
CA MET A 10 11.42 2.08 -44.18
C MET A 10 12.19 1.61 -42.93
N LEU A 11 13.51 1.44 -43.02
CA LEU A 11 14.37 1.10 -41.87
C LEU A 11 14.53 2.25 -40.86
N LEU A 12 14.44 3.51 -41.32
CA LEU A 12 14.46 4.72 -40.47
C LEU A 12 13.09 5.01 -39.81
N VAL A 13 11.98 4.52 -40.37
CA VAL A 13 10.65 4.61 -39.72
C VAL A 13 10.45 3.46 -38.72
N ALA A 14 11.11 2.31 -38.93
CA ALA A 14 11.10 1.18 -38.00
C ALA A 14 11.98 1.39 -36.74
N SER A 15 12.81 2.44 -36.70
CA SER A 15 13.71 2.76 -35.58
C SER A 15 13.15 3.79 -34.60
N GLN A 16 11.88 4.20 -34.73
CA GLN A 16 11.17 4.91 -33.66
C GLN A 16 10.88 3.89 -32.56
N GLY A 17 11.90 3.65 -31.74
CA GLY A 17 11.88 2.66 -30.67
C GLY A 17 10.64 2.85 -29.81
N LEU A 18 9.80 1.81 -29.75
CA LEU A 18 8.91 1.57 -28.63
C LEU A 18 9.80 1.39 -27.39
N SER A 19 10.27 2.49 -26.83
CA SER A 19 11.02 2.46 -25.58
C SER A 19 10.03 2.17 -24.47
N ALA A 20 10.14 0.98 -23.89
CA ALA A 20 9.40 0.61 -22.70
C ALA A 20 9.70 1.62 -21.59
N THR A 21 8.68 2.36 -21.14
CA THR A 21 8.83 3.28 -20.00
C THR A 21 8.37 2.57 -18.73
N THR A 22 9.22 2.57 -17.71
CA THR A 22 8.82 2.17 -16.36
C THR A 22 8.23 3.37 -15.64
N TYR A 23 6.93 3.32 -15.34
CA TYR A 23 6.25 4.29 -14.50
C TYR A 23 6.29 3.85 -13.03
N ARG A 24 6.37 4.83 -12.13
CA ARG A 24 6.35 4.60 -10.69
C ARG A 24 5.07 5.18 -10.13
N LEU A 25 4.10 4.31 -9.85
CA LEU A 25 2.80 4.71 -9.35
C LEU A 25 2.89 4.84 -7.83
N PHE A 26 2.57 6.02 -7.32
CA PHE A 26 2.51 6.33 -5.89
C PHE A 26 1.04 6.47 -5.48
N VAL A 27 0.49 5.40 -4.90
CA VAL A 27 -0.91 5.32 -4.47
C VAL A 27 -0.99 5.82 -3.02
N HIS A 28 -1.68 6.94 -2.82
CA HIS A 28 -1.82 7.50 -1.49
C HIS A 28 -2.74 6.64 -0.60
N GLY A 29 -2.74 6.95 0.69
CA GLY A 29 -3.61 6.33 1.68
C GLY A 29 -4.58 7.33 2.28
N ARG A 30 -5.11 7.02 3.47
CA ARG A 30 -6.14 7.82 4.12
C ARG A 30 -5.73 9.29 4.22
N SER A 31 -6.62 10.19 3.81
CA SER A 31 -6.41 11.64 3.89
C SER A 31 -7.73 12.38 3.98
N GLY A 32 -7.76 13.43 4.82
CA GLY A 32 -8.86 14.39 4.94
C GLY A 32 -9.18 15.12 3.63
N ASP A 33 -8.16 15.28 2.79
CA ASP A 33 -8.26 16.00 1.52
C ASP A 33 -8.59 15.07 0.35
N ASN A 34 -9.22 15.63 -0.68
CA ASN A 34 -9.43 14.95 -1.95
C ASN A 34 -8.14 14.99 -2.78
N HIS A 35 -7.52 13.84 -3.05
CA HIS A 35 -6.31 13.76 -3.90
C HIS A 35 -6.60 13.37 -5.35
N CYS A 36 -7.87 13.20 -5.72
CA CYS A 36 -8.28 12.78 -7.04
C CYS A 36 -7.86 13.75 -8.14
N THR A 37 -7.23 13.22 -9.20
CA THR A 37 -7.06 13.90 -10.48
C THR A 37 -7.44 12.97 -11.62
N ALA A 38 -7.75 13.53 -12.79
CA ALA A 38 -8.09 12.71 -13.96
C ALA A 38 -6.83 12.09 -14.56
N LEU A 39 -6.80 10.76 -14.66
CA LEU A 39 -5.73 9.99 -15.28
C LEU A 39 -6.15 9.57 -16.69
N THR A 40 -5.89 10.44 -17.68
CA THR A 40 -6.36 10.26 -19.06
C THR A 40 -5.24 10.00 -20.06
N SER A 41 -4.00 10.29 -19.69
CA SER A 41 -2.83 10.07 -20.55
C SER A 41 -1.57 9.89 -19.71
N THR A 42 -0.48 9.50 -20.36
CA THR A 42 0.80 9.28 -19.70
C THR A 42 1.41 10.54 -19.07
N SER A 43 0.91 11.74 -19.36
CA SER A 43 1.30 13.00 -18.70
C SER A 43 0.49 13.34 -17.44
N SER A 44 -0.63 12.66 -17.20
CA SER A 44 -1.46 12.85 -16.01
C SER A 44 -0.72 12.45 -14.72
N GLY A 45 -1.15 12.97 -13.56
CA GLY A 45 -0.62 12.55 -12.25
C GLY A 45 0.86 12.89 -12.00
N ALA A 46 1.45 13.82 -12.74
CA ALA A 46 2.86 14.18 -12.59
C ALA A 46 3.17 15.00 -11.32
N SER A 47 2.15 15.56 -10.67
CA SER A 47 2.26 16.35 -9.43
C SER A 47 1.48 15.69 -8.29
N ASP A 48 2.00 15.82 -7.07
CA ASP A 48 1.36 15.37 -5.84
C ASP A 48 0.21 16.32 -5.46
N TYR A 49 -0.97 16.06 -6.03
CA TYR A 49 -2.15 16.90 -5.83
C TYR A 49 -2.55 16.91 -4.35
N ASN A 50 -2.72 18.10 -3.77
CA ASN A 50 -2.93 18.31 -2.33
C ASN A 50 -1.84 17.72 -1.42
N ASN A 51 -0.62 17.52 -1.95
CA ASN A 51 0.61 17.31 -1.18
C ASN A 51 0.58 16.14 -0.16
N TYR A 52 -0.02 15.00 -0.53
CA TYR A 52 -0.08 13.86 0.38
C TYR A 52 1.31 13.31 0.72
N TRP A 53 2.17 13.21 -0.29
CA TRP A 53 3.52 12.66 -0.16
C TRP A 53 4.51 13.67 0.41
N GLY A 54 4.17 14.96 0.45
CA GLY A 54 4.91 15.96 1.21
C GLY A 54 6.37 16.12 0.77
N GLY A 55 6.68 15.84 -0.50
CA GLY A 55 8.05 15.84 -1.01
C GLY A 55 8.89 14.60 -0.67
N ALA A 56 8.31 13.54 -0.08
CA ALA A 56 9.04 12.32 0.26
C ALA A 56 9.61 11.59 -0.97
N VAL A 57 8.94 11.73 -2.12
CA VAL A 57 9.32 11.09 -3.38
C VAL A 57 10.31 11.97 -4.12
N THR A 58 11.59 11.57 -4.10
CA THR A 58 12.68 12.34 -4.72
C THR A 58 13.60 11.42 -5.53
N GLY A 59 14.32 11.99 -6.51
CA GLY A 59 15.33 11.26 -7.28
C GLY A 59 14.78 10.19 -8.24
N LEU A 60 13.47 10.14 -8.47
CA LEU A 60 12.82 9.18 -9.35
C LEU A 60 12.30 9.84 -10.64
N SER A 61 12.44 9.14 -11.76
CA SER A 61 11.81 9.48 -13.04
C SER A 61 10.45 8.81 -13.19
N ASN A 62 9.59 9.38 -14.05
CA ASN A 62 8.28 8.82 -14.43
C ASN A 62 7.36 8.52 -13.23
N VAL A 63 7.43 9.35 -12.20
CA VAL A 63 6.57 9.29 -11.02
C VAL A 63 5.15 9.71 -11.39
N ARG A 64 4.16 8.93 -10.95
CA ARG A 64 2.74 9.20 -11.16
C ARG A 64 2.00 9.05 -9.84
N TYR A 65 1.41 10.11 -9.35
CA TYR A 65 0.62 10.13 -8.14
C TYR A 65 -0.80 9.66 -8.46
N VAL A 66 -1.21 8.57 -7.80
CA VAL A 66 -2.53 7.97 -7.94
C VAL A 66 -3.32 8.35 -6.71
N GLY A 67 -4.04 9.46 -6.83
CA GLY A 67 -4.88 10.05 -5.80
C GLY A 67 -6.36 9.68 -5.97
N PHE A 68 -7.08 9.59 -4.86
CA PHE A 68 -8.51 9.35 -4.78
C PHE A 68 -9.15 10.23 -3.70
N ASP A 69 -10.47 10.25 -3.69
CA ASP A 69 -11.27 10.91 -2.67
C ASP A 69 -11.79 9.85 -1.70
N GLY A 70 -11.37 9.94 -0.44
CA GLY A 70 -11.75 9.00 0.61
C GLY A 70 -13.23 9.04 0.98
N THR A 71 -13.97 10.08 0.60
CA THR A 71 -15.39 10.27 0.93
C THR A 71 -16.35 9.56 -0.04
N ARG A 72 -15.81 8.91 -1.08
CA ARG A 72 -16.62 8.27 -2.13
C ARG A 72 -17.26 6.98 -1.64
N ASN A 73 -18.43 6.66 -2.19
CA ASN A 73 -19.22 5.50 -1.78
C ASN A 73 -18.43 4.19 -2.03
N GLY A 74 -18.31 3.35 -1.01
CA GLY A 74 -17.48 2.15 -0.95
C GLY A 74 -16.08 2.37 -0.36
N GLY A 75 -15.70 3.59 0.04
CA GLY A 75 -14.40 3.88 0.66
C GLY A 75 -13.21 3.38 -0.18
N ALA A 76 -12.35 2.56 0.41
CA ALA A 76 -11.20 1.97 -0.29
C ALA A 76 -11.58 1.01 -1.44
N TYR A 77 -12.84 0.54 -1.46
CA TYR A 77 -13.41 -0.32 -2.51
C TYR A 77 -14.22 0.46 -3.56
N SER A 78 -14.26 1.79 -3.46
CA SER A 78 -15.09 2.64 -4.30
C SER A 78 -14.69 2.60 -5.78
N TRP A 79 -15.70 2.40 -6.64
CA TRP A 79 -15.60 2.50 -8.11
C TRP A 79 -16.22 3.78 -8.70
N ASP A 80 -16.68 4.68 -7.83
CA ASP A 80 -17.22 5.97 -8.26
C ASP A 80 -16.16 6.82 -8.97
N THR A 81 -16.61 7.91 -9.60
CA THR A 81 -15.67 8.94 -10.05
C THR A 81 -14.89 9.44 -8.83
N CYS A 82 -13.56 9.47 -8.93
CA CYS A 82 -12.65 9.72 -7.81
C CYS A 82 -12.59 8.64 -6.72
N GLY A 83 -13.27 7.50 -6.88
CA GLY A 83 -13.16 6.36 -5.98
C GLY A 83 -11.80 5.66 -6.08
N ALA A 84 -11.36 5.05 -4.97
CA ALA A 84 -10.02 4.48 -4.86
C ALA A 84 -9.73 3.36 -5.87
N GLN A 85 -10.65 2.41 -6.06
CA GLN A 85 -10.49 1.32 -7.03
C GLN A 85 -10.53 1.85 -8.46
N LYS A 86 -11.42 2.82 -8.74
CA LYS A 86 -11.54 3.45 -10.05
C LYS A 86 -10.26 4.18 -10.44
N GLN A 87 -9.71 4.99 -9.55
CA GLN A 87 -8.47 5.74 -9.79
C GLN A 87 -7.28 4.81 -10.00
N PHE A 88 -7.16 3.76 -9.18
CA PHE A 88 -6.11 2.77 -9.38
C PHE A 88 -6.27 2.00 -10.70
N ASN A 89 -7.49 1.61 -11.07
CA ASN A 89 -7.76 0.99 -12.36
C ASN A 89 -7.34 1.90 -13.52
N ASP A 90 -7.76 3.17 -13.51
CA ASP A 90 -7.44 4.12 -14.57
C ASP A 90 -5.91 4.29 -14.69
N ALA A 91 -5.21 4.40 -13.56
CA ALA A 91 -3.75 4.44 -13.53
C ALA A 91 -3.13 3.21 -14.21
N LEU A 92 -3.60 2.00 -13.87
CA LEU A 92 -3.10 0.78 -14.49
C LEU A 92 -3.31 0.76 -16.01
N ARG A 93 -4.47 1.23 -16.47
CA ARG A 93 -4.79 1.27 -17.91
C ARG A 93 -3.94 2.27 -18.68
N VAL A 94 -3.67 3.43 -18.09
CA VAL A 94 -2.89 4.49 -18.72
C VAL A 94 -1.39 4.19 -18.70
N PHE A 95 -0.85 3.74 -17.57
CA PHE A 95 0.60 3.71 -17.36
C PHE A 95 1.21 2.32 -17.53
N CYS A 96 0.45 1.24 -17.30
CA CYS A 96 1.01 -0.10 -17.15
C CYS A 96 0.68 -1.04 -18.32
N THR A 97 0.21 -0.54 -19.45
CA THR A 97 -0.20 -1.35 -20.61
C THR A 97 0.74 -1.13 -21.81
N GLY A 98 0.58 -1.96 -22.85
CA GLY A 98 1.39 -1.89 -24.06
C GLY A 98 2.86 -2.25 -23.78
N SER A 99 3.79 -1.40 -24.20
CA SER A 99 5.23 -1.57 -23.93
C SER A 99 5.64 -1.04 -22.56
N ASN A 100 4.78 -0.32 -21.84
CA ASN A 100 5.12 0.24 -20.54
C ASN A 100 4.98 -0.79 -19.44
N ASP A 101 5.75 -0.61 -18.37
CA ASP A 101 5.59 -1.38 -17.13
C ASP A 101 5.54 -0.46 -15.91
N CYS A 102 5.09 -1.01 -14.78
CA CYS A 102 4.89 -0.23 -13.57
C CYS A 102 5.56 -0.86 -12.35
N GLU A 103 6.16 -0.01 -11.54
CA GLU A 103 6.40 -0.25 -10.12
C GLU A 103 5.32 0.49 -9.33
N ILE A 104 4.67 -0.18 -8.40
CA ILE A 104 3.60 0.38 -7.58
C ILE A 104 4.11 0.50 -6.16
N TYR A 105 4.02 1.70 -5.61
CA TYR A 105 4.37 2.05 -4.24
C TYR A 105 3.13 2.61 -3.57
N THR A 106 2.82 2.12 -2.38
CA THR A 106 1.65 2.57 -1.63
C THR A 106 2.04 3.02 -0.24
N HIS A 107 1.23 3.88 0.35
CA HIS A 107 1.33 4.22 1.76
C HIS A 107 -0.03 4.00 2.45
N SER A 108 -0.03 3.49 3.68
CA SER A 108 -1.24 3.42 4.50
C SER A 108 -2.39 2.67 3.79
N THR A 109 -3.60 3.25 3.74
CA THR A 109 -4.78 2.71 3.02
C THR A 109 -4.53 2.45 1.53
N GLY A 110 -3.55 3.09 0.89
CA GLY A 110 -3.18 2.75 -0.49
C GLY A 110 -2.76 1.29 -0.64
N GLY A 111 -2.19 0.70 0.42
CA GLY A 111 -1.88 -0.73 0.47
C GLY A 111 -3.12 -1.61 0.40
N LEU A 112 -4.18 -1.24 1.13
CA LEU A 112 -5.48 -1.89 1.03
C LEU A 112 -6.07 -1.75 -0.37
N VAL A 113 -6.07 -0.55 -0.94
CA VAL A 113 -6.62 -0.28 -2.29
C VAL A 113 -5.98 -1.21 -3.32
N VAL A 114 -4.65 -1.29 -3.35
CA VAL A 114 -3.91 -2.10 -4.32
C VAL A 114 -4.08 -3.60 -4.06
N ALA A 115 -3.98 -4.04 -2.81
CA ALA A 115 -4.14 -5.45 -2.45
C ALA A 115 -5.56 -5.95 -2.77
N ALA A 116 -6.58 -5.17 -2.41
CA ALA A 116 -7.98 -5.44 -2.71
C ALA A 116 -8.24 -5.46 -4.21
N TYR A 117 -7.68 -4.52 -4.97
CA TYR A 117 -7.88 -4.46 -6.41
C TYR A 117 -7.45 -5.76 -7.09
N PHE A 118 -6.25 -6.26 -6.80
CA PHE A 118 -5.79 -7.54 -7.39
C PHE A 118 -6.41 -8.76 -6.72
N GLY A 119 -6.88 -8.66 -5.47
CA GLY A 119 -7.70 -9.68 -4.81
C GLY A 119 -9.02 -9.91 -5.54
N LEU A 120 -9.72 -8.82 -5.88
CA LEU A 120 -11.05 -8.84 -6.45
C LEU A 120 -11.04 -8.92 -7.99
N ASN A 121 -10.00 -8.39 -8.63
CA ASN A 121 -9.93 -8.27 -10.08
C ASN A 121 -8.76 -9.07 -10.67
N ASN A 122 -8.84 -9.35 -11.97
CA ASN A 122 -7.75 -9.94 -12.74
C ASN A 122 -7.52 -9.12 -14.01
N PRO A 123 -6.91 -7.91 -13.90
CA PRO A 123 -6.70 -7.05 -15.06
C PRO A 123 -5.75 -7.72 -16.06
N SER A 124 -6.24 -7.93 -17.28
CA SER A 124 -5.42 -8.40 -18.40
C SER A 124 -4.60 -7.26 -19.01
N GLY A 125 -3.44 -7.60 -19.58
CA GLY A 125 -2.62 -6.68 -20.37
C GLY A 125 -1.89 -5.60 -19.56
N VAL A 126 -1.76 -5.77 -18.24
CA VAL A 126 -0.97 -4.88 -17.38
C VAL A 126 0.39 -5.51 -17.04
N ASN A 127 1.46 -4.76 -17.25
CA ASN A 127 2.85 -5.16 -16.99
C ASN A 127 3.31 -4.55 -15.67
N ILE A 128 3.54 -5.39 -14.67
CA ILE A 128 3.76 -4.93 -13.29
C ILE A 128 5.02 -5.60 -12.78
N ARG A 129 6.05 -4.77 -12.53
CA ARG A 129 7.38 -5.23 -12.11
C ARG A 129 7.44 -5.48 -10.61
N ARG A 130 6.79 -4.60 -9.83
CA ARG A 130 6.87 -4.60 -8.37
C ARG A 130 5.64 -3.95 -7.78
N ILE A 131 5.22 -4.48 -6.63
CA ILE A 131 4.23 -3.85 -5.76
C ILE A 131 4.83 -3.80 -4.36
N GLN A 132 5.00 -2.59 -3.83
CA GLN A 132 5.52 -2.37 -2.49
C GLN A 132 4.49 -1.61 -1.66
N LEU A 133 4.06 -2.23 -0.57
CA LEU A 133 3.06 -1.70 0.35
C LEU A 133 3.78 -1.20 1.61
N MET A 134 3.87 0.12 1.76
CA MET A 134 4.61 0.77 2.85
C MET A 134 3.63 1.16 3.95
N ALA A 135 3.87 0.69 5.18
CA ALA A 135 2.93 0.82 6.31
C ALA A 135 1.49 0.47 5.88
N SER A 136 1.31 -0.74 5.34
CA SER A 136 0.09 -1.12 4.62
C SER A 136 -1.09 -1.41 5.53
N ALA A 137 -2.21 -0.72 5.31
CA ALA A 137 -3.48 -1.01 6.00
C ALA A 137 -4.27 -2.16 5.35
N ALA A 138 -3.63 -3.03 4.54
CA ALA A 138 -4.32 -4.15 3.90
C ALA A 138 -4.97 -5.12 4.92
N GLY A 139 -4.38 -5.28 6.10
CA GLY A 139 -4.96 -6.05 7.21
C GLY A 139 -5.91 -5.26 8.12
N GLY A 140 -6.13 -3.98 7.83
CA GLY A 140 -6.93 -3.02 8.59
C GLY A 140 -6.23 -2.38 9.79
N SER A 141 -6.95 -1.50 10.48
CA SER A 141 -6.53 -0.78 11.69
C SER A 141 -7.63 -0.81 12.74
N GLU A 142 -7.27 -1.08 13.98
CA GLU A 142 -8.16 -0.98 15.13
C GLU A 142 -8.64 0.46 15.35
N LEU A 143 -7.88 1.46 14.92
CA LEU A 143 -8.34 2.85 14.99
C LEU A 143 -9.59 3.05 14.13
N ALA A 144 -9.71 2.36 13.00
CA ALA A 144 -10.90 2.43 12.17
C ALA A 144 -12.09 1.59 12.71
N ASP A 145 -11.85 0.71 13.69
CA ASP A 145 -12.91 0.04 14.46
C ASP A 145 -13.48 0.94 15.59
N LEU A 146 -12.78 2.03 15.94
CA LEU A 146 -13.21 2.99 16.94
C LEU A 146 -14.10 4.09 16.32
N SER A 147 -15.06 4.58 17.12
CA SER A 147 -15.92 5.67 16.70
C SER A 147 -15.11 6.93 16.36
N THR A 148 -15.44 7.56 15.23
CA THR A 148 -14.90 8.84 14.78
C THR A 148 -15.02 9.94 15.83
N SER A 149 -16.08 9.92 16.63
CA SER A 149 -16.31 10.88 17.72
C SER A 149 -15.34 10.69 18.88
N TYR A 150 -14.96 9.45 19.16
CA TYR A 150 -14.00 9.11 20.22
C TYR A 150 -12.56 9.45 19.80
N LEU A 151 -12.21 9.17 18.55
CA LEU A 151 -10.91 9.56 18.00
C LEU A 151 -10.78 11.07 17.82
N SER A 152 -11.85 11.76 17.38
CA SER A 152 -11.88 13.22 17.33
C SER A 152 -11.77 13.85 18.73
N TRP A 153 -12.37 13.25 19.76
CA TRP A 153 -12.19 13.67 21.16
C TRP A 153 -10.73 13.54 21.65
N LEU A 154 -9.99 12.55 21.14
CA LEU A 154 -8.56 12.38 21.39
C LEU A 154 -7.67 13.28 20.51
N GLY A 155 -8.26 14.12 19.65
CA GLY A 155 -7.53 15.04 18.76
C GLY A 155 -7.08 14.41 17.43
N PHE A 156 -7.64 13.26 17.04
CA PHE A 156 -7.37 12.64 15.74
C PHE A 156 -8.46 12.99 14.74
N ASP A 157 -8.10 13.69 13.67
CA ASP A 157 -9.01 13.94 12.55
C ASP A 157 -9.31 12.62 11.83
N THR A 158 -10.52 12.12 12.04
CA THR A 158 -11.04 10.95 11.33
C THR A 158 -11.99 11.39 10.24
N LEU A 159 -11.84 10.81 9.04
CA LEU A 159 -12.75 11.01 7.92
C LEU A 159 -14.14 10.42 8.20
N GLY A 160 -14.20 9.33 8.96
CA GLY A 160 -15.41 8.56 9.17
C GLY A 160 -15.97 7.92 7.90
N GLY A 161 -17.20 7.42 8.04
CA GLY A 161 -17.95 6.84 6.94
C GLY A 161 -17.33 5.57 6.36
N GLU A 162 -17.63 5.31 5.10
CA GLU A 162 -17.34 4.04 4.45
C GLU A 162 -15.84 3.79 4.22
N LEU A 163 -15.00 4.82 4.29
CA LEU A 163 -13.55 4.62 4.32
C LEU A 163 -13.10 3.95 5.62
N ASP A 164 -13.65 4.35 6.76
CA ASP A 164 -13.33 3.77 8.06
C ASP A 164 -13.86 2.34 8.13
N GLU A 165 -15.08 2.12 7.65
CA GLU A 165 -15.62 0.77 7.49
C GLU A 165 -14.71 -0.11 6.63
N SER A 166 -14.20 0.41 5.50
CA SER A 166 -13.29 -0.34 4.63
C SER A 166 -11.92 -0.62 5.25
N VAL A 167 -11.40 0.31 6.08
CA VAL A 167 -10.06 0.23 6.70
C VAL A 167 -10.09 -0.44 8.08
N SER A 168 -11.27 -0.63 8.67
CA SER A 168 -11.47 -1.41 9.88
C SER A 168 -10.86 -2.81 9.75
N THR A 169 -10.44 -3.43 10.86
CA THR A 169 -9.84 -4.77 10.79
C THR A 169 -10.80 -5.78 10.16
N SER A 170 -12.10 -5.66 10.43
CA SER A 170 -13.13 -6.49 9.81
C SER A 170 -13.31 -6.18 8.32
N GLY A 171 -13.47 -4.90 7.95
CA GLY A 171 -13.73 -4.50 6.57
C GLY A 171 -12.58 -4.85 5.64
N ALA A 172 -11.35 -4.53 6.06
CA ALA A 172 -10.15 -4.81 5.28
C ALA A 172 -9.99 -6.32 5.05
N ARG A 173 -10.09 -7.13 6.12
CA ARG A 173 -9.88 -8.59 6.08
C ARG A 173 -10.98 -9.34 5.35
N ASN A 174 -12.23 -8.89 5.48
CA ASN A 174 -13.38 -9.53 4.84
C ASN A 174 -13.63 -9.04 3.41
N GLY A 175 -13.06 -7.88 3.03
CA GLY A 175 -13.32 -7.28 1.72
C GLY A 175 -12.69 -8.01 0.53
N PHE A 176 -11.68 -8.87 0.74
CA PHE A 176 -11.09 -9.72 -0.31
C PHE A 176 -10.28 -10.89 0.25
N ASN A 177 -10.08 -11.93 -0.57
CA ASN A 177 -9.16 -13.01 -0.23
C ASN A 177 -7.71 -12.55 -0.33
N HIS A 178 -7.06 -12.36 0.82
CA HIS A 178 -5.67 -11.89 0.90
C HIS A 178 -4.66 -12.86 0.29
N ASN A 179 -5.03 -14.13 0.15
CA ASN A 179 -4.17 -15.12 -0.50
C ASN A 179 -4.27 -15.10 -2.03
N GLN A 180 -5.05 -14.17 -2.58
CA GLN A 180 -5.32 -14.06 -3.99
C GLN A 180 -4.69 -12.78 -4.53
N ALA A 181 -3.55 -12.90 -5.22
CA ALA A 181 -2.86 -11.74 -5.82
C ALA A 181 -2.59 -11.90 -7.33
N ARG A 182 -3.26 -12.85 -8.00
CA ARG A 182 -3.11 -13.09 -9.46
C ARG A 182 -1.65 -13.23 -9.90
N GLY A 183 -0.86 -13.98 -9.14
CA GLY A 183 0.56 -14.22 -9.43
C GLY A 183 1.51 -13.08 -9.03
N ARG A 184 1.02 -12.08 -8.28
CA ARG A 184 1.82 -10.95 -7.80
C ARG A 184 2.35 -11.20 -6.40
N THR A 185 3.50 -10.63 -6.09
CA THR A 185 4.07 -10.58 -4.74
C THR A 185 3.91 -9.18 -4.18
N TYR A 186 3.50 -9.07 -2.92
CA TYR A 186 3.42 -7.79 -2.21
C TYR A 186 4.63 -7.65 -1.30
N TYR A 187 5.53 -6.72 -1.62
CA TYR A 187 6.67 -6.42 -0.78
C TYR A 187 6.26 -5.42 0.29
N THR A 188 6.49 -5.71 1.57
CA THR A 188 5.98 -4.85 2.65
C THR A 188 7.09 -4.21 3.46
N THR A 189 6.86 -2.97 3.88
CA THR A 189 7.70 -2.29 4.86
C THR A 189 6.87 -1.92 6.08
N SER A 190 7.54 -1.90 7.23
CA SER A 190 6.90 -1.72 8.54
C SER A 190 7.75 -0.83 9.44
N GLY A 191 7.10 -0.15 10.37
CA GLY A 191 7.68 0.64 11.43
C GLY A 191 7.18 0.18 12.80
N GLU A 192 7.79 0.69 13.86
CA GLU A 192 7.30 0.52 15.24
C GLU A 192 7.39 1.83 16.05
N GLY A 193 7.57 2.95 15.35
CA GLY A 193 7.58 4.29 15.92
C GLY A 193 6.16 4.82 16.10
N THR A 194 6.03 6.11 16.37
CA THR A 194 4.71 6.73 16.54
C THR A 194 4.73 8.15 16.01
N ASP A 195 3.70 8.53 15.27
CA ASP A 195 3.45 9.92 14.87
C ASP A 195 2.71 10.72 15.96
N TYR A 196 2.13 10.03 16.93
CA TYR A 196 1.17 10.59 17.89
C TYR A 196 1.65 10.45 19.34
N ALA A 197 2.95 10.43 19.57
CA ALA A 197 3.55 10.30 20.91
C ALA A 197 2.95 9.13 21.73
N TYR A 198 2.67 8.00 21.06
CA TYR A 198 2.07 6.78 21.61
C TYR A 198 0.63 6.92 22.12
N ALA A 199 -0.08 8.01 21.80
CA ALA A 199 -1.46 8.22 22.22
C ALA A 199 -2.45 7.21 21.60
N THR A 200 -2.12 6.63 20.45
CA THR A 200 -2.92 5.62 19.75
C THR A 200 -2.56 4.19 20.11
N SER A 201 -1.34 3.94 20.60
CA SER A 201 -0.84 2.59 20.89
C SER A 201 -1.70 1.78 21.89
N PRO A 202 -2.37 2.37 22.90
CA PRO A 202 -3.28 1.61 23.76
C PRO A 202 -4.46 0.93 23.04
N PHE A 203 -4.78 1.36 21.81
CA PHE A 203 -5.83 0.78 20.99
C PHE A 203 -5.30 -0.23 19.96
N LEU A 204 -3.98 -0.35 19.83
CA LEU A 204 -3.30 -1.15 18.82
C LEU A 204 -2.66 -2.38 19.49
N PRO A 205 -3.05 -3.61 19.11
CA PRO A 205 -2.58 -4.82 19.76
C PRO A 205 -1.11 -5.13 19.46
N GLY A 206 -0.31 -5.22 20.52
CA GLY A 206 1.12 -5.52 20.46
C GLY A 206 1.96 -4.32 20.01
N LYS A 207 2.96 -4.56 19.15
CA LYS A 207 3.75 -3.47 18.58
C LYS A 207 3.00 -2.78 17.44
N ASP A 208 3.21 -1.48 17.27
CA ASP A 208 2.53 -0.67 16.27
C ASP A 208 3.39 0.48 15.74
N ASP A 209 3.02 1.07 14.60
CA ASP A 209 3.65 2.26 14.01
C ASP A 209 2.94 3.58 14.38
N GLY A 210 2.06 3.56 15.37
CA GLY A 210 1.17 4.67 15.75
C GLY A 210 -0.15 4.72 14.99
N VAL A 211 -0.35 3.92 13.93
CA VAL A 211 -1.60 3.86 13.17
C VAL A 211 -2.07 2.43 12.91
N LEU A 212 -1.12 1.51 12.72
CA LEU A 212 -1.35 0.11 12.39
C LEU A 212 -0.60 -0.77 13.37
N ALA A 213 -1.28 -1.77 13.91
CA ALA A 213 -0.65 -2.80 14.71
C ALA A 213 0.11 -3.82 13.85
N ASN A 214 1.07 -4.50 14.46
CA ASN A 214 2.00 -5.40 13.77
C ASN A 214 1.31 -6.61 13.15
N HIS A 215 0.12 -7.01 13.59
CA HIS A 215 -0.63 -8.05 12.87
C HIS A 215 -0.99 -7.59 11.45
N SER A 216 -1.27 -6.31 11.22
CA SER A 216 -1.47 -5.75 9.88
C SER A 216 -0.16 -5.46 9.17
N LEU A 217 0.80 -4.79 9.81
CA LEU A 217 2.09 -4.43 9.20
C LEU A 217 2.91 -5.66 8.78
N CYS A 218 2.90 -6.70 9.62
CA CYS A 218 3.60 -7.95 9.35
C CYS A 218 2.77 -8.95 8.53
N ASN A 219 1.58 -8.56 8.04
CA ASN A 219 0.73 -9.36 7.17
C ASN A 219 0.24 -10.66 7.82
N VAL A 220 0.00 -10.62 9.14
CA VAL A 220 -0.50 -11.74 9.94
C VAL A 220 -1.97 -11.97 9.62
N ASN A 221 -2.31 -13.22 9.37
CA ASN A 221 -3.61 -13.62 8.87
C ASN A 221 -4.74 -13.61 9.92
N THR A 222 -4.40 -13.32 11.17
CA THR A 222 -5.34 -13.12 12.29
C THR A 222 -5.12 -11.74 12.93
N VAL A 223 -6.17 -11.21 13.54
CA VAL A 223 -6.06 -10.06 14.45
C VAL A 223 -5.64 -10.60 15.81
N LYS A 224 -4.48 -10.18 16.30
CA LYS A 224 -3.89 -10.61 17.58
C LYS A 224 -2.75 -9.68 17.98
N ASP A 225 -2.34 -9.76 19.24
CA ASP A 225 -1.13 -9.10 19.72
C ASP A 225 0.10 -9.70 19.04
N VAL A 226 0.88 -8.85 18.36
CA VAL A 226 2.16 -9.23 17.74
C VAL A 226 3.28 -8.41 18.41
N ASP A 227 3.76 -8.92 19.54
CA ASP A 227 4.80 -8.31 20.38
C ASP A 227 6.23 -8.55 19.87
N GLN A 228 6.42 -8.51 18.56
CA GLN A 228 7.73 -8.68 17.94
C GLN A 228 7.77 -7.92 16.62
N SER A 229 8.98 -7.57 16.21
CA SER A 229 9.22 -6.90 14.95
C SER A 229 8.93 -7.80 13.76
N CYS A 230 8.43 -7.21 12.67
CA CYS A 230 8.21 -7.96 11.45
C CYS A 230 9.54 -8.55 10.96
N THR A 231 9.67 -9.87 11.02
CA THR A 231 10.82 -10.56 10.45
C THR A 231 10.80 -10.44 8.93
N ARG A 232 11.97 -10.25 8.31
CA ARG A 232 12.10 -10.22 6.86
C ARG A 232 11.67 -11.56 6.25
N GLY A 233 10.98 -11.50 5.12
CA GLY A 233 10.48 -12.67 4.42
C GLY A 233 8.97 -12.86 4.51
N ASN A 234 8.52 -14.06 4.17
CA ASN A 234 7.11 -14.47 4.17
C ASN A 234 6.82 -15.66 5.10
N GLY A 235 7.83 -16.12 5.85
CA GLY A 235 7.69 -17.25 6.77
C GLY A 235 6.86 -16.89 8.01
N THR A 236 6.39 -17.92 8.71
CA THR A 236 5.79 -17.79 10.03
C THR A 236 6.75 -17.05 10.97
N MET A 237 6.22 -16.09 11.72
CA MET A 237 6.99 -15.41 12.76
C MET A 237 6.88 -16.19 14.06
N THR A 238 7.99 -16.35 14.76
CA THR A 238 8.05 -17.08 16.02
C THR A 238 8.71 -16.20 17.08
N ARG A 239 7.97 -15.90 18.16
CA ARG A 239 8.50 -15.21 19.34
C ARG A 239 8.64 -16.21 20.48
N SER A 240 9.81 -16.32 21.08
CA SER A 240 9.97 -17.00 22.37
C SER A 240 9.79 -16.02 23.52
N TYR A 241 9.16 -16.47 24.61
CA TYR A 241 8.98 -15.67 25.82
C TYR A 241 8.93 -16.54 27.07
N SER A 242 9.29 -15.97 28.21
CA SER A 242 9.27 -16.67 29.49
C SER A 242 7.83 -16.76 30.04
N CYS A 243 7.43 -17.95 30.47
CA CYS A 243 6.07 -18.27 30.87
C CYS A 243 6.04 -19.31 32.02
N GLY A 244 4.85 -19.58 32.56
CA GLY A 244 4.64 -20.53 33.66
C GLY A 244 4.92 -19.94 35.04
N PHE A 245 4.81 -20.77 36.09
CA PHE A 245 5.09 -20.34 37.46
C PHE A 245 6.54 -19.88 37.59
N LEU A 246 6.74 -18.66 38.09
CA LEU A 246 8.03 -17.97 38.19
C LEU A 246 8.77 -17.82 36.84
N TRP A 247 8.06 -17.84 35.70
CA TRP A 247 8.62 -17.65 34.35
C TRP A 247 9.73 -18.65 33.96
N THR A 248 9.68 -19.85 34.54
CA THR A 248 10.72 -20.88 34.38
C THR A 248 10.66 -21.65 33.05
N LYS A 249 9.61 -21.47 32.23
CA LYS A 249 9.44 -22.15 30.95
C LYS A 249 9.62 -21.19 29.78
N THR A 250 10.06 -21.70 28.64
CA THR A 250 10.03 -20.99 27.35
C THR A 250 8.77 -21.38 26.59
N CYS A 251 7.89 -20.41 26.36
CA CYS A 251 6.76 -20.54 25.45
C CYS A 251 7.09 -19.92 24.09
N TYR A 252 6.30 -20.31 23.09
CA TYR A 252 6.42 -19.80 21.74
C TYR A 252 5.08 -19.27 21.27
N ASP A 253 5.10 -18.09 20.68
CA ASP A 253 3.96 -17.53 19.97
C ASP A 253 4.25 -17.52 18.46
N TYR A 254 3.31 -18.05 17.69
CA TYR A 254 3.40 -18.20 16.25
C TYR A 254 2.44 -17.24 15.57
N SER A 255 2.93 -16.50 14.58
CA SER A 255 2.11 -15.61 13.76
C SER A 255 2.23 -16.00 12.29
N TYR A 256 1.15 -16.57 11.77
CA TYR A 256 1.06 -17.02 10.38
C TYR A 256 0.71 -15.85 9.47
N ARG A 257 1.40 -15.77 8.34
CA ARG A 257 1.23 -14.66 7.39
C ARG A 257 0.40 -15.06 6.19
N TRP A 258 -0.29 -14.11 5.59
CA TRP A 258 -0.88 -14.29 4.26
C TRP A 258 0.22 -14.48 3.21
N SER A 259 -0.03 -15.34 2.23
CA SER A 259 0.79 -15.44 1.02
C SER A 259 0.04 -14.75 -0.10
N PRO A 260 0.57 -13.67 -0.71
CA PRO A 260 1.97 -13.61 -1.15
C PRO A 260 2.72 -12.38 -0.60
N TYR A 261 2.51 -12.06 0.67
CA TYR A 261 3.16 -10.91 1.30
C TYR A 261 4.58 -11.26 1.73
N TYR A 262 5.54 -10.37 1.47
CA TYR A 262 6.95 -10.56 1.77
C TYR A 262 7.52 -9.27 2.40
N THR A 263 7.83 -9.32 3.69
CA THR A 263 8.44 -8.19 4.39
C THR A 263 9.87 -7.98 3.91
N VAL A 264 10.18 -6.78 3.41
CA VAL A 264 11.53 -6.41 2.93
C VAL A 264 12.27 -5.49 3.89
N TYR A 265 11.55 -4.75 4.72
CA TYR A 265 12.14 -3.79 5.64
C TYR A 265 11.29 -3.58 6.90
N THR A 266 11.98 -3.37 8.01
CA THR A 266 11.39 -3.06 9.31
C THR A 266 12.25 -1.97 9.95
N GLY A 267 11.69 -0.78 10.13
CA GLY A 267 12.40 0.39 10.65
C GLY A 267 12.55 0.42 12.17
N GLY A 268 11.80 -0.41 12.91
CA GLY A 268 11.84 -0.48 14.37
C GLY A 268 11.25 0.76 15.05
N GLY A 269 11.54 0.93 16.35
CA GLY A 269 10.90 1.94 17.21
C GLY A 269 11.15 3.41 16.86
N GLY A 270 12.09 3.71 15.96
CA GLY A 270 12.36 5.07 15.47
C GLY A 270 11.74 5.36 14.10
N HIS A 271 10.92 4.46 13.56
CA HIS A 271 10.31 4.58 12.23
C HIS A 271 8.80 4.50 12.38
N SER A 272 8.16 5.66 12.29
CA SER A 272 6.70 5.85 12.42
C SER A 272 5.94 5.43 11.16
N HIS A 273 4.61 5.51 11.23
CA HIS A 273 3.75 5.36 10.06
C HIS A 273 4.14 6.36 8.96
N GLY A 274 4.30 7.65 9.30
CA GLY A 274 4.67 8.71 8.37
C GLY A 274 6.02 8.50 7.69
N ASP A 275 7.02 7.97 8.41
CA ASP A 275 8.36 7.68 7.87
C ASP A 275 8.32 6.65 6.74
N ALA A 276 7.32 5.77 6.72
CA ALA A 276 7.18 4.76 5.69
C ALA A 276 6.95 5.35 4.28
N LYS A 277 6.56 6.64 4.16
CA LYS A 277 6.51 7.33 2.85
C LYS A 277 7.86 7.33 2.11
N TYR A 278 8.97 7.19 2.82
CA TYR A 278 10.33 7.19 2.27
C TYR A 278 10.85 5.78 1.92
N ASP A 279 10.07 4.73 2.19
CA ASP A 279 10.54 3.35 2.10
C ASP A 279 10.60 2.79 0.67
N TYR A 280 10.18 3.52 -0.36
CA TYR A 280 10.07 3.03 -1.74
C TYR A 280 11.39 2.47 -2.32
N ASN A 281 12.53 2.87 -1.76
CA ASN A 281 13.86 2.37 -2.13
C ASN A 281 14.30 1.11 -1.35
N LYS A 282 13.56 0.69 -0.32
CA LYS A 282 13.88 -0.50 0.47
C LYS A 282 13.56 -1.78 -0.32
N ARG A 283 14.36 -2.83 -0.13
CA ARG A 283 14.34 -4.07 -0.93
C ARG A 283 14.68 -5.29 -0.09
#